data_AF-A0A2V3I8L9-F1
#
_entry.id   AF-A0A2V3I8L9-F1
#
_cell.length_a   1.000
_cell.length_b   1.000
_cell.length_c   1.000
_cell.angle_alpha   90.00
_cell.angle_beta   90.00
_cell.angle_gamma   90.00
#
_symmetry.space_group_name_H-M   'P 1'
#
loop_
_entity.id
_entity.type
_entity.pdbx_description
1 polymer ?
#
loop_
_entity_poly.entity_id
_entity_poly.type
_entity_poly.pdbx_seq_one_letter_code
_entity_poly.pdbx_strand_id
1 'polypeptide(L)' 'GISYEEIDSTLYCLIDKKLSVDETIQKTEILRKSVEKIYQMYHNTKHKRILPERV' A
#
# COMPACT_ATOMS: atom_id res chain seq x y z
N GLY A 1 7.67 8.82 -12.17
CA GLY A 1 7.85 7.93 -11.01
C GLY A 1 7.04 8.50 -9.87
N ILE A 2 6.51 7.65 -8.98
CA ILE A 2 5.84 8.11 -7.75
C ILE A 2 6.93 8.43 -6.72
N SER A 3 6.78 9.51 -5.96
CA SER A 3 7.74 9.86 -4.92
C SER A 3 7.68 8.89 -3.75
N TYR A 4 8.82 8.63 -3.10
CA TYR A 4 8.88 7.76 -1.93
C TYR A 4 8.00 8.29 -0.79
N GLU A 5 7.90 9.61 -0.61
CA GLU A 5 7.03 10.24 0.39
C GLU A 5 5.54 9.92 0.19
N GLU A 6 5.09 9.87 -1.07
CA GLU A 6 3.71 9.52 -1.42
C GLU A 6 3.45 8.03 -1.15
N ILE A 7 4.41 7.17 -1.49
CA ILE A 7 4.34 5.72 -1.26
C ILE A 7 4.27 5.43 0.25
N ASP A 8 5.12 6.09 1.03
CA ASP A 8 5.22 5.87 2.47
C ASP A 8 3.96 6.37 3.18
N SER A 9 3.46 7.56 2.82
CA SER A 9 2.19 8.09 3.32
C SER A 9 1.00 7.17 3.00
N THR A 10 0.99 6.61 1.78
CA THR A 10 -0.04 5.65 1.34
C THR A 10 0.02 4.35 2.15
N LEU A 11 1.22 3.77 2.30
CA LEU A 11 1.43 2.55 3.08
C LEU A 11 1.09 2.77 4.55
N TYR A 12 1.46 3.90 5.12
CA TYR A 12 1.14 4.28 6.49
C TYR A 12 -0.37 4.38 6.70
N CYS A 13 -1.11 5.01 5.79
CA CYS A 13 -2.56 5.08 5.89
C CYS A 13 -3.24 3.72 5.74
N LEU A 14 -2.82 2.90 4.77
CA LEU A 14 -3.45 1.61 4.46
C LEU A 14 -3.13 0.53 5.50
N ILE A 15 -1.90 0.49 6.01
CA ILE A 15 -1.42 -0.59 6.90
C ILE A 15 -1.53 -0.20 8.37
N ASP A 16 -1.02 0.98 8.73
CA ASP A 16 -0.94 1.42 10.13
C ASP A 16 -2.31 1.92 10.60
N LYS A 17 -2.89 2.86 9.85
CA LYS A 17 -4.23 3.39 10.16
C LYS A 17 -5.39 2.51 9.71
N LYS A 18 -5.13 1.45 8.92
CA LYS A 18 -6.15 0.57 8.31
C LYS A 18 -7.26 1.36 7.61
N LEU A 19 -6.91 2.51 7.02
CA LEU A 19 -7.85 3.33 6.28
C LEU A 19 -8.22 2.66 4.97
N SER A 20 -9.42 3.00 4.48
CA SER A 20 -9.84 2.57 3.16
C SER A 20 -9.03 3.28 2.07
N VAL A 21 -8.97 2.66 0.89
CA VAL A 21 -8.29 3.23 -0.29
C VAL A 21 -8.85 4.62 -0.62
N ASP A 22 -10.16 4.81 -0.47
CA ASP A 22 -10.86 6.09 -0.68
C ASP A 22 -10.41 7.18 0.31
N GLU A 23 -10.34 6.87 1.60
CA GLU A 23 -9.86 7.85 2.61
C GLU A 23 -8.38 8.20 2.42
N THR A 24 -7.59 7.23 1.96
CA THR A 24 -6.17 7.45 1.65
C THR A 24 -6.01 8.37 0.44
N ILE A 25 -6.84 8.20 -0.60
CA ILE A 25 -6.89 9.09 -1.76
C ILE A 25 -7.31 10.50 -1.33
N GLN A 26 -8.30 10.63 -0.44
CA GLN A 26 -8.72 11.94 0.07
C GLN A 26 -7.63 12.65 0.88
N LYS A 27 -6.86 11.93 1.71
CA LYS A 27 -5.83 12.56 2.57
C LYS A 27 -4.55 12.90 1.83
N THR A 28 -4.18 12.07 0.87
CA THR A 28 -2.88 12.17 0.20
C THR A 28 -3.00 12.81 -1.17
N GLU A 29 -4.23 13.01 -1.68
CA GLU A 29 -4.55 13.51 -3.03
C GLU A 29 -3.87 12.71 -4.16
N ILE A 30 -3.43 11.50 -3.86
CA ILE A 30 -2.77 10.61 -4.81
C ILE A 30 -3.82 9.98 -5.72
N LEU A 31 -3.50 9.86 -7.00
CA LEU A 31 -4.29 9.14 -7.98
C LEU A 31 -4.66 7.73 -7.49
N ARG A 32 -5.96 7.39 -7.54
CA ARG A 32 -6.49 6.06 -7.23
C ARG A 32 -5.68 4.93 -7.88
N LYS A 33 -5.28 5.13 -9.13
CA LYS A 33 -4.49 4.18 -9.92
C LYS A 33 -3.13 3.87 -9.29
N SER A 34 -2.49 4.86 -8.67
CA SER A 34 -1.22 4.71 -7.96
C SER A 34 -1.41 3.98 -6.63
N VAL A 35 -2.42 4.37 -5.84
CA VAL A 35 -2.76 3.73 -4.55
C VAL A 35 -3.11 2.26 -4.75
N GLU A 36 -3.95 1.96 -5.76
CA GLU A 36 -4.34 0.59 -6.09
C GLU A 36 -3.16 -0.26 -6.54
N LYS A 37 -2.24 0.32 -7.31
CA LYS A 37 -1.00 -0.35 -7.72
C LYS A 37 -0.10 -0.66 -6.52
N ILE A 38 0.06 0.28 -5.59
CA ILE A 38 0.82 0.08 -4.34
C ILE A 38 0.17 -1.03 -3.50
N TYR A 39 -1.15 -1.01 -3.38
CA TYR A 39 -1.91 -2.01 -2.63
C TYR A 39 -1.80 -3.41 -3.26
N GLN A 40 -1.90 -3.52 -4.58
CA GLN A 40 -1.65 -4.76 -5.31
C GLN A 40 -0.21 -5.25 -5.12
N MET A 41 0.78 -4.36 -5.22
CA MET A 41 2.18 -4.73 -4.97
C MET A 41 2.38 -5.24 -3.55
N TYR A 42 1.78 -4.57 -2.56
CA TYR A 42 1.83 -5.00 -1.16
C TYR A 42 1.26 -6.41 -0.99
N HIS A 43 0.06 -6.66 -1.53
CA HIS A 43 -0.58 -7.98 -1.44
C HIS A 43 0.22 -9.05 -2.18
N ASN A 44 0.69 -8.76 -3.38
CA ASN A 44 1.47 -9.69 -4.19
C ASN A 44 2.80 -10.04 -3.53
N THR A 45 3.42 -9.12 -2.79
CA THR A 45 4.72 -9.35 -2.13
C THR A 45 4.58 -9.91 -0.72
N LYS A 46 3.34 -10.10 -0.24
CA LYS A 46 3.05 -10.66 1.09
C LYS A 46 3.72 -12.01 1.31
N HIS A 47 3.79 -12.87 0.29
CA HIS A 47 4.46 -14.17 0.36
C HIS A 47 5.96 -14.05 0.70
N LYS A 48 6.63 -12.94 0.37
CA LYS A 48 8.05 -12.73 0.76
C LYS A 48 8.24 -12.45 2.24
N ARG A 49 7.16 -12.11 2.95
CA ARG A 49 7.15 -11.78 4.39
C ARG A 49 6.66 -12.95 5.25
N ILE A 50 6.15 -14.00 4.63
CA ILE A 50 5.72 -15.22 5.32
C ILE A 50 6.88 -16.20 5.18
N LEU A 51 7.31 -16.85 6.27
CA LEU A 51 8.26 -17.94 6.13
C LEU A 51 7.63 -19.03 5.26
N PRO A 52 8.38 -19.61 4.31
CA PRO A 52 7.87 -20.75 3.56
C PRO A 52 7.45 -21.83 4.55
N GLU A 53 6.26 -22.38 4.33
CA GLU A 53 5.79 -23.53 5.09
C GLU A 53 6.80 -24.65 4.88
N ARG A 54 7.51 -25.01 5.95
CA ARG A 54 8.48 -26.12 5.92
C ARG A 54 7.66 -27.41 5.87
N VAL A 55 7.31 -27.84 4.66
CA VAL A 55 6.82 -29.19 4.39
C VAL A 55 7.95 -30.20 4.42
#